data_AF-A0A1W9LEK7-F1
#
_entry.id   AF-A0A1W9LEK7-F1
#
_cell.length_a   1.000
_cell.length_b   1.000
_cell.length_c   1.000
_cell.angle_alpha   90.00
_cell.angle_beta   90.00
_cell.angle_gamma   90.00
#
_symmetry.space_group_name_H-M   'P 1'
#
loop_
_entity.id
_entity.type
_entity.pdbx_description
1 polymer ?
#
loop_
_entity_poly.entity_id
_entity_poly.type
_entity_poly.pdbx_seq_one_letter_code
_entity_poly.pdbx_strand_id
1 'polypeptide(L)'
;MKRQTNIIILMAGFLLFSTFLWAQNKGAKEIIVPGGTTGSVPFKHHLHQNALKDCNLCHNLFPQTAGIVQKLKDEGNLEKKKVMNQCQKCHREKVNAGLKAGPVSCRGCHVK
;
A
#
# COMPACT_ATOMS: atom_id res chain seq x y z
N MET A 1 -24.16 -46.01 -50.24
CA MET A 1 -24.18 -46.43 -48.81
C MET A 1 -22.95 -45.87 -48.10
N LYS A 2 -23.14 -45.06 -47.05
CA LYS A 2 -22.32 -44.89 -45.82
C LYS A 2 -20.80 -44.63 -46.00
N ARG A 3 -20.12 -43.72 -45.32
CA ARG A 3 -20.38 -42.67 -44.32
C ARG A 3 -18.96 -42.11 -44.10
N GLN A 4 -18.66 -40.86 -44.42
CA GLN A 4 -17.48 -40.17 -43.86
C GLN A 4 -17.98 -38.81 -43.44
N THR A 5 -18.04 -38.67 -42.14
CA THR A 5 -18.88 -37.76 -41.37
C THR A 5 -18.17 -36.42 -41.23
N ASN A 6 -18.94 -35.34 -41.35
CA ASN A 6 -18.55 -33.96 -41.12
C ASN A 6 -17.57 -33.79 -39.93
N ILE A 7 -16.31 -33.48 -40.22
CA ILE A 7 -15.35 -32.97 -39.23
C ILE A 7 -15.35 -31.44 -39.37
N ILE A 8 -16.43 -30.82 -38.88
CA ILE A 8 -16.40 -29.43 -38.43
C ILE A 8 -16.58 -29.53 -36.93
N ILE A 9 -15.48 -29.90 -36.25
CA ILE A 9 -15.42 -29.85 -34.79
C ILE A 9 -15.36 -28.37 -34.43
N LEU A 10 -16.53 -27.87 -34.03
CA LEU A 10 -16.77 -26.59 -33.39
C LEU A 10 -15.68 -26.29 -32.35
N MET A 11 -14.77 -25.38 -32.70
CA MET A 11 -13.89 -24.67 -31.79
C MET A 11 -14.71 -23.75 -30.87
N ALA A 12 -15.37 -24.31 -29.86
CA ALA A 12 -16.10 -23.52 -28.87
C ALA A 12 -16.14 -24.26 -27.53
N GLY A 13 -14.99 -24.37 -26.85
CA GLY A 13 -14.94 -25.15 -25.62
C GLY A 13 -13.66 -25.04 -24.81
N PHE A 14 -13.06 -23.86 -24.67
CA PHE A 14 -12.06 -23.65 -23.61
C PHE A 14 -11.85 -22.16 -23.26
N LEU A 15 -12.86 -21.52 -22.67
CA LEU A 15 -12.67 -20.26 -21.95
C LEU A 15 -13.39 -20.32 -20.60
N LEU A 16 -13.03 -21.30 -19.77
CA LEU A 16 -13.22 -21.19 -18.33
C LEU A 16 -12.02 -20.42 -17.76
N PHE A 17 -12.00 -19.11 -18.01
CA PHE A 17 -11.07 -18.21 -17.32
C PHE A 17 -11.58 -18.07 -15.89
N SER A 18 -11.13 -18.97 -15.02
CA SER A 18 -11.44 -18.92 -13.59
C SER A 18 -10.88 -17.62 -13.04
N THR A 19 -11.73 -16.63 -12.79
CA THR A 19 -11.35 -15.41 -12.09
C THR A 19 -11.06 -15.76 -10.65
N PHE A 20 -9.83 -16.18 -10.37
CA PHE A 20 -9.32 -16.22 -9.00
C PHE A 20 -9.39 -14.79 -8.46
N LEU A 21 -10.37 -14.53 -7.59
CA LEU A 21 -10.41 -13.33 -6.79
C LEU A 21 -9.33 -13.48 -5.72
N TRP A 22 -8.10 -13.08 -6.03
CA TRP A 22 -7.02 -13.00 -5.04
C TRP A 22 -7.38 -11.94 -4.01
N ALA A 23 -7.76 -12.37 -2.81
CA ALA A 23 -7.92 -11.47 -1.67
C ALA A 23 -6.56 -10.83 -1.37
N GLN A 24 -6.40 -9.55 -1.75
CA GLN A 24 -5.17 -8.79 -1.51
C GLN A 24 -4.92 -8.70 0.00
N ASN A 25 -3.74 -9.10 0.45
CA ASN A 25 -3.35 -8.94 1.86
C ASN A 25 -3.14 -7.45 2.16
N LYS A 26 -4.09 -6.86 2.90
CA LYS A 26 -4.10 -5.44 3.26
C LYS A 26 -3.25 -5.12 4.50
N GLY A 27 -2.63 -6.12 5.13
CA GLY A 27 -1.94 -5.96 6.40
C GLY A 27 -2.88 -5.54 7.54
N ALA A 28 -2.29 -5.19 8.69
CA ALA A 28 -3.05 -4.74 9.85
C ALA A 28 -3.76 -3.40 9.60
N LYS A 29 -4.91 -3.21 10.27
CA LYS A 29 -5.72 -1.99 10.17
C LYS A 29 -4.97 -0.75 10.65
N GLU A 30 -4.21 -0.91 11.72
CA GLU A 30 -3.34 0.09 12.31
C GLU A 30 -1.98 -0.56 12.60
N ILE A 31 -0.91 0.21 12.43
CA ILE A 31 0.47 -0.20 12.73
C ILE A 31 1.20 0.92 13.46
N ILE A 32 2.33 0.60 14.07
CA ILE A 32 3.19 1.59 14.73
C ILE A 32 4.42 1.84 13.85
N VAL A 33 4.63 3.10 13.47
CA VAL A 33 5.84 3.54 12.77
C VAL A 33 6.83 4.09 13.82
N PRO A 34 8.08 3.59 13.87
CA PRO A 34 9.04 4.01 14.88
C PRO A 34 9.47 5.47 14.63
N GLY A 35 9.21 6.35 15.61
CA GLY A 35 9.55 7.78 15.51
C GLY A 35 10.81 8.19 16.29
N GLY A 36 11.57 7.23 16.80
CA GLY A 36 12.79 7.49 17.58
C GLY A 36 12.49 8.23 18.89
N THR A 37 13.34 9.19 19.25
CA THR A 37 13.23 9.96 20.50
C THR A 37 12.01 10.91 20.54
N THR A 38 11.35 11.15 19.41
CA THR A 38 10.16 12.01 19.34
C THR A 38 8.89 11.28 19.80
N GLY A 39 8.93 9.94 19.90
CA GLY A 39 7.78 9.09 20.18
C GLY A 39 7.30 8.38 18.93
N SER A 40 6.59 7.27 19.12
CA SER A 40 6.07 6.45 18.01
C SER A 40 4.89 7.12 17.31
N VAL A 41 4.66 6.74 16.05
CA VAL A 41 3.55 7.27 15.24
C VAL A 41 2.53 6.17 15.01
N PRO A 42 1.33 6.25 15.63
CA PRO A 42 0.21 5.39 15.28
C PRO A 42 -0.24 5.68 13.85
N PHE A 43 -0.17 4.67 12.98
CA PHE A 43 -0.49 4.81 11.57
C PHE A 43 -1.73 3.98 11.22
N LYS A 44 -2.83 4.67 10.90
CA LYS A 44 -4.09 4.07 10.45
C LYS A 44 -3.95 3.59 9.01
N HIS A 45 -3.32 2.43 8.80
CA HIS A 45 -2.97 1.92 7.48
C HIS A 45 -4.19 1.71 6.56
N HIS A 46 -5.27 1.10 7.06
CA HIS A 46 -6.48 0.90 6.24
C HIS A 46 -7.17 2.22 5.88
N LEU A 47 -7.05 3.27 6.71
CA LEU A 47 -7.57 4.59 6.36
C LEU A 47 -6.89 5.13 5.09
N HIS A 48 -5.56 4.96 4.99
CA HIS A 48 -4.80 5.36 3.81
C HIS A 48 -5.14 4.50 2.60
N GLN A 49 -5.24 3.18 2.75
CA GLN A 49 -5.67 2.29 1.67
C GLN A 49 -7.07 2.68 1.15
N ASN A 50 -7.99 3.01 2.05
CA ASN A 50 -9.33 3.41 1.68
C ASN A 50 -9.38 4.76 0.96
N ALA A 51 -8.55 5.71 1.37
CA ALA A 51 -8.51 7.04 0.78
C ALA A 51 -7.69 7.12 -0.52
N LEU A 52 -6.66 6.29 -0.68
CA LEU A 52 -5.68 6.40 -1.75
C LEU A 52 -5.80 5.32 -2.82
N LYS A 53 -6.26 4.11 -2.45
CA LYS A 53 -6.42 2.94 -3.34
C LYS A 53 -5.16 2.47 -4.09
N ASP A 54 -4.03 3.15 -3.94
CA ASP A 54 -2.74 2.78 -4.51
C ASP A 54 -1.72 2.45 -3.39
N CYS A 55 -1.32 1.19 -3.32
CA CYS A 55 -0.35 0.67 -2.35
C CYS A 55 1.07 1.21 -2.64
N ASN A 56 1.38 1.51 -3.89
CA ASN A 56 2.74 1.81 -4.34
C ASN A 56 3.17 3.25 -4.02
N LEU A 57 2.22 4.14 -3.67
CA LEU A 57 2.51 5.47 -3.12
C LEU A 57 3.45 5.44 -1.91
N CYS A 58 3.45 4.31 -1.18
CA CYS A 58 4.36 4.08 -0.06
C CYS A 58 5.26 2.87 -0.31
N HIS A 59 4.73 1.77 -0.86
CA HIS A 59 5.47 0.50 -0.94
C HIS A 59 6.60 0.45 -1.96
N ASN A 60 6.70 1.46 -2.84
CA ASN A 60 7.91 1.69 -3.64
C ASN A 60 9.12 2.13 -2.80
N LEU A 61 8.87 2.76 -1.64
CA LEU A 61 9.93 3.23 -0.73
C LEU A 61 10.07 2.32 0.49
N PHE A 62 8.97 1.73 0.95
CA PHE A 62 8.93 0.86 2.12
C PHE A 62 8.34 -0.49 1.71
N PRO A 63 9.18 -1.48 1.34
CA PRO A 63 8.71 -2.81 0.95
C PRO A 63 7.65 -3.36 1.92
N GLN A 64 6.65 -4.08 1.41
CA GLN A 64 5.48 -4.51 2.17
C GLN A 64 5.79 -5.67 3.14
N THR A 65 6.69 -5.41 4.09
CA THR A 65 7.19 -6.34 5.09
C THR A 65 7.08 -5.70 6.48
N ALA A 66 6.60 -6.45 7.47
CA ALA A 66 6.53 -5.95 8.84
C ALA A 66 7.91 -5.52 9.36
N GLY A 67 7.98 -4.40 10.07
CA GLY A 67 9.23 -3.88 10.62
C GLY A 67 10.19 -3.26 9.61
N ILE A 68 9.83 -3.15 8.32
CA ILE A 68 10.72 -2.67 7.26
C ILE A 68 11.34 -1.30 7.55
N VAL A 69 10.59 -0.39 8.18
CA VAL A 69 11.10 0.96 8.49
C VAL A 69 12.23 0.90 9.51
N GLN A 70 12.14 0.02 10.51
CA GLN A 70 13.20 -0.14 11.49
C GLN A 70 14.41 -0.82 10.85
N LYS A 71 14.19 -1.90 10.10
CA LYS A 71 15.23 -2.59 9.34
C LYS A 71 16.03 -1.63 8.44
N LEU A 72 15.35 -0.83 7.63
CA LEU A 72 16.00 0.13 6.74
C LEU A 72 16.76 1.23 7.49
N LYS A 73 16.33 1.61 8.70
CA LYS A 73 17.09 2.54 9.56
C LYS A 73 18.37 1.88 10.08
N ASP A 74 18.27 0.63 10.54
CA ASP A 74 19.39 -0.12 11.12
C ASP A 74 20.46 -0.42 10.06
N GLU A 75 20.04 -0.67 8.81
CA GLU A 75 20.92 -0.84 7.65
C GLU A 75 21.52 0.48 7.13
N GLY A 76 21.10 1.64 7.63
CA GLY A 76 21.52 2.94 7.09
C GLY A 76 20.92 3.29 5.73
N ASN A 77 19.95 2.52 5.25
CA ASN A 77 19.27 2.68 3.95
C ASN A 77 18.18 3.76 3.95
N LEU A 78 18.03 4.52 5.03
CA LEU A 78 17.11 5.66 5.12
C LEU A 78 17.84 6.95 5.46
N GLU A 79 17.74 7.91 4.54
CA GLU A 79 18.14 9.29 4.81
C GLU A 79 17.41 9.84 6.06
N LYS A 80 18.09 10.74 6.77
CA LYS A 80 17.51 11.42 7.93
C LYS A 80 16.17 12.05 7.56
N LYS A 81 15.14 11.75 8.35
CA LYS A 81 13.74 12.23 8.17
C LYS A 81 13.03 11.72 6.91
N LYS A 82 13.58 10.76 6.14
CA LYS A 82 12.95 10.27 4.89
C LYS A 82 11.50 9.83 5.08
N VAL A 83 11.24 9.02 6.11
CA VAL A 83 9.89 8.52 6.45
C VAL A 83 8.93 9.68 6.73
N MET A 84 9.34 10.60 7.62
CA MET A 84 8.53 11.77 7.99
C MET A 84 8.24 12.65 6.76
N ASN A 85 9.24 12.89 5.92
CA ASN A 85 9.10 13.73 4.73
C ASN A 85 8.13 13.11 3.72
N GLN A 86 8.14 11.77 3.56
CA GLN A 86 7.17 11.08 2.69
C GLN A 86 5.73 11.33 3.14
N CYS A 87 5.46 11.24 4.45
CA CYS A 87 4.13 11.50 5.00
C CYS A 87 3.74 12.98 4.88
N GLN A 88 4.63 13.89 5.31
CA GLN A 88 4.34 15.32 5.36
C GLN A 88 4.16 15.93 3.98
N LYS A 89 4.87 15.43 2.95
CA LYS A 89 4.73 15.92 1.58
C LYS A 89 3.27 15.83 1.11
N CYS A 90 2.70 14.62 1.12
CA CYS A 90 1.32 14.41 0.69
C CYS A 90 0.31 15.15 1.57
N HIS A 91 0.50 15.15 2.90
CA HIS A 91 -0.40 15.87 3.80
C HIS A 91 -0.39 17.38 3.53
N ARG A 92 0.79 18.00 3.36
CA ARG A 92 0.90 19.43 3.05
C ARG A 92 0.30 19.78 1.70
N GLU A 93 0.55 18.97 0.67
CA GLU A 93 -0.05 19.17 -0.66
C GLU A 93 -1.58 19.21 -0.58
N LYS A 94 -2.18 18.27 0.17
CA LYS A 94 -3.63 18.24 0.37
C LYS A 94 -4.15 19.43 1.20
N VAL A 95 -3.45 19.80 2.29
CA VAL A 95 -3.82 20.98 3.09
C VAL A 95 -3.78 22.26 2.23
N ASN A 96 -2.72 22.43 1.44
CA ASN A 96 -2.56 23.60 0.58
C ASN A 96 -3.63 23.66 -0.53
N ALA A 97 -4.12 22.50 -0.97
CA ALA A 97 -5.26 22.39 -1.88
C ALA A 97 -6.63 22.56 -1.19
N GLY A 98 -6.68 22.86 0.11
CA GLY A 98 -7.92 22.98 0.88
C GLY A 98 -8.64 21.65 1.14
N LEU A 99 -7.96 20.52 0.94
CA LEU A 99 -8.52 19.19 1.11
C LEU A 99 -8.30 18.66 2.53
N LYS A 100 -9.19 17.77 2.98
CA LYS A 100 -8.98 17.01 4.23
C LYS A 100 -7.71 16.17 4.12
N ALA A 101 -6.84 16.30 5.11
CA ALA A 101 -5.54 15.64 5.17
C ALA A 101 -5.24 15.18 6.59
N GLY A 102 -4.21 14.35 6.73
CA GLY A 102 -3.65 14.02 8.04
C GLY A 102 -2.81 15.17 8.62
N PRO A 103 -2.28 14.97 9.84
CA PRO A 103 -1.50 15.98 10.55
C PRO A 103 -0.21 16.35 9.81
N VAL A 104 0.20 17.62 9.93
CA VAL A 104 1.46 18.17 9.38
C VAL A 104 2.44 18.67 10.45
N SER A 105 2.01 18.71 11.72
CA SER A 105 2.82 19.14 12.86
C SER A 105 3.46 17.95 13.58
N CYS A 106 4.58 18.18 14.28
CA CYS A 106 5.30 17.11 14.99
C CYS A 106 4.42 16.36 15.99
N ARG A 107 3.72 17.10 16.86
CA ARG A 107 2.81 16.53 17.88
C ARG A 107 1.51 15.96 17.29
N GLY A 108 1.19 16.31 16.05
CA GLY A 108 0.04 15.72 15.36
C GLY A 108 0.29 14.27 14.94
N CYS A 109 1.56 13.90 14.68
CA CYS A 109 1.93 12.53 14.32
C CYS A 109 2.51 11.75 15.50
N HIS A 110 3.39 12.37 16.29
CA HIS A 110 4.16 11.67 17.32
C HIS A 110 3.43 11.68 18.66
N VAL A 111 3.17 10.48 19.18
CA VAL A 111 2.60 10.26 20.52
C VAL A 111 3.74 9.83 21.45
N LYS A 112 3.82 10.46 22.62
CA LYS A 112 4.77 10.12 23.69
C LYS A 112 4.11 9.29 24.76
#